data_AF-A0A933EAJ6-F1
#
_entry.id   AF-A0A933EAJ6-F1
#
_cell.length_a   1.000
_cell.length_b   1.000
_cell.length_c   1.000
_cell.angle_alpha   90.00
_cell.angle_beta   90.00
_cell.angle_gamma   90.00
#
_symmetry.space_group_name_H-M   'P 1'
#
loop_
_entity.id
_entity.type
_entity.pdbx_description
1 polymer ?
#
loop_
_entity_poly.entity_id
_entity_poly.type
_entity_poly.pdbx_seq_one_letter_code
_entity_poly.pdbx_strand_id
1 'polypeptide(L)'
;LDWRGIVDYAGLPCVLKDAYGGGWKDVYVCRSLEELVHQYDQSALRTMIVQEFIEWEHYVRCICLGRAEVLPIKYDPRERRYHVEHDHLSPELGRRIAEDSLRLVRALGYDMNTVEWAIRGGIPYAIDFMNPAPDMDINSLTPHYFEWAVKHMADMAIRLAKHPRPQRAELSWDRLLAGGNAAPVGQAGRRRSGRGRTRSSRGTAGQA
;
A
#
# COMPACT_ATOMS: atom_id res chain seq x y z
N LEU A 1 4.39 5.29 31.02
CA LEU A 1 4.83 4.35 29.97
C LEU A 1 6.20 3.81 30.37
N ASP A 2 6.54 2.56 30.04
CA ASP A 2 7.90 2.04 30.23
C ASP A 2 8.81 2.58 29.12
N TRP A 3 9.36 3.77 29.34
CA TRP A 3 10.14 4.45 28.32
C TRP A 3 11.45 3.76 27.98
N ARG A 4 12.08 3.09 28.96
CA ARG A 4 13.32 2.34 28.71
C ARG A 4 13.04 1.12 27.85
N GLY A 5 12.01 0.34 28.18
CA GLY A 5 11.61 -0.80 27.35
C GLY A 5 11.23 -0.41 25.92
N ILE A 6 10.59 0.74 25.72
CA ILE A 6 10.29 1.28 24.38
C ILE A 6 11.58 1.59 23.61
N VAL A 7 12.53 2.29 24.22
CA VAL A 7 13.82 2.63 23.60
C VAL A 7 14.66 1.39 23.34
N ASP A 8 14.69 0.43 24.26
CA ASP A 8 15.43 -0.83 24.11
C ASP A 8 14.89 -1.66 22.93
N TYR A 9 13.58 -1.59 22.66
CA TYR A 9 12.95 -2.23 21.51
C TYR A 9 13.15 -1.46 20.20
N ALA A 10 12.90 -0.15 20.19
CA ALA A 10 12.91 0.67 18.97
C ALA A 10 14.33 1.11 18.54
N GLY A 11 15.27 1.15 19.48
CA GLY A 11 16.61 1.70 19.27
C GLY A 11 16.66 3.24 19.27
N LEU A 12 17.89 3.78 19.25
CA LEU A 12 18.16 5.20 19.05
C LEU A 12 19.14 5.39 17.87
N PRO A 13 18.97 6.45 17.04
CA PRO A 13 17.87 7.41 17.09
C PRO A 13 16.51 6.78 16.76
N CYS A 14 15.45 7.34 17.35
CA CYS A 14 14.06 6.98 17.03
C CYS A 14 13.30 8.18 16.50
N VAL A 15 12.19 7.93 15.81
CA VAL A 15 11.25 8.97 15.37
C VAL A 15 9.95 8.87 16.18
N LEU A 16 9.54 9.99 16.76
CA LEU A 16 8.24 10.18 17.41
C LEU A 16 7.35 10.99 16.46
N LYS A 17 6.19 10.43 16.08
CA LYS A 17 5.23 11.10 15.21
C LYS A 17 3.78 10.81 15.60
N ASP A 18 2.87 11.72 15.30
CA ASP A 18 1.43 11.50 15.45
C ASP A 18 0.98 10.36 14.50
N ALA A 19 0.18 9.43 15.03
CA ALA A 19 -0.40 8.32 14.28
C ALA A 19 -1.33 8.77 13.15
N TYR A 20 -1.91 9.97 13.28
CA TYR A 20 -2.79 10.59 12.28
C TYR A 20 -2.18 11.85 11.67
N GLY A 21 -0.88 12.09 11.91
CA GLY A 21 -0.16 13.24 11.43
C GLY A 21 0.00 13.25 9.90
N GLY A 22 0.22 14.44 9.35
CA GLY A 22 0.46 14.62 7.91
C GLY A 22 1.37 15.82 7.65
N GLY A 23 2.03 15.82 6.49
CA GLY A 23 2.85 16.95 6.04
C GLY A 23 4.07 17.24 6.92
N TRP A 24 4.62 16.21 7.58
CA TRP A 24 5.80 16.30 8.46
C TRP A 24 5.63 17.23 9.67
N LYS A 25 4.39 17.55 10.06
CA LYS A 25 4.11 18.28 11.30
C LYS A 25 4.31 17.36 12.49
N ASP A 26 4.95 17.89 13.53
CA ASP A 26 5.17 17.19 14.81
C ASP A 26 5.83 15.80 14.66
N VAL A 27 6.81 15.73 13.76
CA VAL A 27 7.71 14.59 13.57
C VAL A 27 9.06 14.95 14.18
N TYR A 28 9.47 14.21 15.21
CA TYR A 28 10.69 14.48 15.96
C TYR A 28 11.65 13.31 15.86
N VAL A 29 12.91 13.59 15.52
CA VAL A 29 13.99 12.61 15.61
C VAL A 29 14.65 12.77 16.98
N CYS A 30 14.48 11.77 17.83
CA CYS A 30 14.97 11.75 19.21
C CYS A 30 16.24 10.88 19.29
N ARG A 31 17.31 11.43 19.84
CA ARG A 31 18.63 10.78 19.99
C ARG A 31 18.90 10.29 21.40
N SER A 32 18.01 10.59 22.34
CA SER A 32 18.08 10.11 23.71
C SER A 32 16.69 9.81 24.27
N LEU A 33 16.67 9.07 25.38
CA LEU A 33 15.46 8.81 26.16
C LEU A 33 14.84 10.13 26.64
N GLU A 34 15.66 11.07 27.08
CA GLU A 34 15.23 12.38 27.58
C GLU A 34 14.57 13.21 26.49
N GLU A 35 15.14 13.23 25.28
CA GLU A 35 14.54 13.90 24.13
C GLU A 35 13.19 13.29 23.75
N LEU A 36 13.09 11.95 23.76
CA LEU A 36 11.84 11.24 23.46
C LEU A 36 10.73 11.61 24.45
N VAL A 37 11.02 11.54 25.76
CA VAL A 37 10.06 11.88 26.82
C VAL A 37 9.67 13.35 26.71
N HIS A 38 10.64 14.24 26.49
CA HIS A 38 10.36 15.67 26.35
C HIS A 38 9.37 15.96 25.21
N GLN A 39 9.61 15.40 24.01
CA GLN A 39 8.72 15.61 22.86
C GLN A 39 7.35 14.95 23.07
N TYR A 40 7.32 13.79 23.72
CA TYR A 40 6.05 13.13 24.07
C TYR A 40 5.21 13.99 25.02
N ASP A 41 5.80 14.63 26.02
CA ASP A 41 5.07 15.50 26.94
C ASP A 41 4.46 16.74 26.24
N GLN A 42 4.98 17.12 25.07
CA GLN A 42 4.41 18.17 24.21
C GLN A 42 3.33 17.67 23.24
N SER A 43 3.02 16.37 23.22
CA SER A 43 2.07 15.78 22.28
C SER A 43 0.59 16.03 22.63
N ALA A 44 0.30 16.55 23.82
CA ALA A 44 -1.05 16.79 24.35
C ALA A 44 -1.92 15.52 24.32
N LEU A 45 -3.04 15.52 23.57
CA LEU A 45 -3.96 14.38 23.47
C LEU A 45 -3.72 13.51 22.23
N ARG A 46 -2.63 13.73 21.50
CA ARG A 46 -2.34 12.99 20.26
C ARG A 46 -1.88 11.58 20.56
N THR A 47 -2.26 10.65 19.67
CA THR A 47 -1.74 9.28 19.72
C THR A 47 -0.41 9.25 18.99
N MET A 48 0.66 8.95 19.71
CA MET A 48 2.01 8.98 19.16
C MET A 48 2.51 7.58 18.80
N ILE A 49 3.33 7.49 17.76
CA ILE A 49 4.06 6.30 17.36
C ILE A 49 5.56 6.57 17.52
N VAL A 50 6.26 5.61 18.13
CA VAL A 50 7.73 5.57 18.20
C VAL A 50 8.22 4.46 17.27
N GLN A 51 9.18 4.78 16.40
CA GLN A 51 9.79 3.84 15.46
C GLN A 51 11.30 4.07 15.41
N GLU A 52 12.09 3.06 15.03
CA GLU A 52 13.50 3.27 14.69
C GLU A 52 13.61 4.38 13.63
N PHE A 53 14.55 5.30 13.80
CA PHE A 53 14.87 6.25 12.74
C PHE A 53 15.83 5.59 11.75
N ILE A 54 15.30 5.21 10.60
CA ILE A 54 16.12 4.64 9.53
C ILE A 54 16.92 5.76 8.89
N GLU A 55 18.24 5.78 9.07
CA GLU A 55 19.13 6.61 8.27
C GLU A 55 19.29 6.00 6.88
N TRP A 56 18.98 6.76 5.82
CA TRP A 56 18.92 6.25 4.45
C TRP A 56 20.02 6.83 3.55
N GLU A 57 20.51 6.02 2.61
CA GLU A 57 21.34 6.50 1.50
C GLU A 57 20.49 6.96 0.31
N HIS A 58 19.29 6.40 0.18
CA HIS A 58 18.38 6.71 -0.91
C HIS A 58 16.91 6.68 -0.45
N TYR A 59 16.06 7.48 -1.09
CA TYR A 59 14.66 7.60 -0.70
C TYR A 59 13.77 7.66 -1.94
N VAL A 60 12.72 6.85 -1.92
CA VAL A 60 11.82 6.67 -3.05
C VAL A 60 10.40 6.88 -2.58
N ARG A 61 9.64 7.71 -3.30
CA ARG A 61 8.19 7.80 -3.16
C ARG A 61 7.55 7.18 -4.38
N CYS A 62 6.65 6.22 -4.16
CA CYS A 62 5.95 5.50 -5.21
C CYS A 62 4.51 5.99 -5.31
N ILE A 63 4.10 6.46 -6.49
CA ILE A 63 2.67 6.66 -6.78
C ILE A 63 2.07 5.30 -7.13
N CYS A 64 1.02 4.89 -6.41
CA CYS A 64 0.35 3.61 -6.61
C CYS A 64 -1.10 3.84 -7.03
N LEU A 65 -1.49 3.33 -8.21
CA LEU A 65 -2.83 3.53 -8.77
C LEU A 65 -3.49 2.19 -9.13
N GLY A 66 -4.79 2.10 -8.82
CA GLY A 66 -5.68 1.00 -9.19
C GLY A 66 -5.31 -0.36 -8.62
N ARG A 67 -4.35 -0.43 -7.69
CA ARG A 67 -3.71 -1.67 -7.18
C ARG A 67 -2.98 -2.48 -8.26
N ALA A 68 -2.59 -1.81 -9.34
CA ALA A 68 -2.01 -2.43 -10.52
C ALA A 68 -0.76 -1.70 -11.02
N GLU A 69 -0.72 -0.38 -10.85
CA GLU A 69 0.33 0.47 -11.40
C GLU A 69 1.11 1.11 -10.26
N VAL A 70 2.44 1.09 -10.38
CA VAL A 70 3.35 1.73 -9.44
C VAL A 70 4.38 2.52 -10.24
N LEU A 71 4.56 3.78 -9.87
CA LEU A 71 5.60 4.66 -10.40
C LEU A 71 6.56 5.01 -9.26
N PRO A 72 7.74 4.36 -9.17
CA PRO A 72 8.80 4.75 -8.24
C PRO A 72 9.47 6.06 -8.70
N ILE A 73 9.60 7.02 -7.78
CA ILE A 73 10.20 8.33 -8.05
C ILE A 73 11.25 8.62 -6.98
N LYS A 74 12.43 9.08 -7.40
CA LYS A 74 13.45 9.62 -6.49
C LYS A 74 12.89 10.85 -5.79
N TYR A 75 12.84 10.80 -4.47
CA TYR A 75 12.26 11.86 -3.65
C TYR A 75 13.24 12.24 -2.54
N ASP A 76 13.53 13.52 -2.37
CA ASP A 76 14.29 14.00 -1.23
C ASP A 76 13.33 14.59 -0.18
N PRO A 77 13.13 13.94 0.98
CA PRO A 77 12.26 14.46 2.04
C PRO A 77 12.84 15.71 2.74
N ARG A 78 14.16 15.95 2.67
CA ARG A 78 14.82 17.14 3.25
C ARG A 78 14.53 18.38 2.43
N GLU A 79 14.55 18.25 1.11
CA GLU A 79 14.19 19.32 0.16
C GLU A 79 12.69 19.36 -0.16
N ARG A 80 11.95 18.31 0.24
CA ARG A 80 10.55 18.05 -0.13
C ARG A 80 10.34 18.03 -1.65
N ARG A 81 11.29 17.41 -2.38
CA ARG A 81 11.37 17.54 -3.85
C ARG A 81 11.38 16.19 -4.55
N TYR A 82 10.67 16.12 -5.68
CA TYR A 82 10.76 15.01 -6.62
C TYR A 82 11.84 15.30 -7.69
N HIS A 83 12.65 14.30 -8.00
CA HIS A 83 13.73 14.41 -8.99
C HIS A 83 13.42 13.55 -10.22
N VAL A 84 13.52 14.16 -11.41
CA VAL A 84 13.39 13.45 -12.68
C VAL A 84 14.70 12.73 -12.98
N GLU A 85 14.86 11.55 -12.40
CA GLU A 85 16.02 10.69 -12.54
C GLU A 85 15.51 9.25 -12.70
N HIS A 86 15.72 8.62 -13.86
CA HIS A 86 15.11 7.31 -14.14
C HIS A 86 15.97 6.14 -13.68
N ASP A 87 17.29 6.26 -13.78
CA ASP A 87 18.25 5.20 -13.45
C ASP A 87 18.76 5.30 -11.99
N HIS A 88 17.87 5.64 -11.05
CA HIS A 88 18.21 5.81 -9.63
C HIS A 88 18.15 4.51 -8.81
N LEU A 89 17.66 3.41 -9.39
CA LEU A 89 17.55 2.10 -8.74
C LEU A 89 18.19 1.01 -9.59
N SER A 90 18.78 0.02 -8.94
CA SER A 90 19.10 -1.23 -9.63
C SER A 90 17.80 -1.91 -10.09
N PRO A 91 17.80 -2.69 -11.19
CA PRO A 91 16.61 -3.41 -11.65
C PRO A 91 15.99 -4.30 -10.57
N GLU A 92 16.82 -4.93 -9.74
CA GLU A 92 16.35 -5.79 -8.64
C GLU A 92 15.65 -5.00 -7.53
N LEU A 93 16.25 -3.88 -7.09
CA LEU A 93 15.68 -3.04 -6.04
C LEU A 93 14.39 -2.35 -6.51
N GLY A 94 14.38 -1.84 -7.74
CA GLY A 94 13.20 -1.25 -8.35
C GLY A 94 12.03 -2.24 -8.45
N ARG A 95 12.30 -3.47 -8.89
CA ARG A 95 11.29 -4.54 -8.91
C ARG A 95 10.76 -4.86 -7.52
N ARG A 96 11.64 -4.99 -6.51
CA ARG A 96 11.24 -5.25 -5.12
C ARG A 96 10.33 -4.14 -4.59
N ILE A 97 10.73 -2.89 -4.73
CA ILE A 97 9.94 -1.72 -4.28
C ILE A 97 8.56 -1.68 -4.95
N ALA A 98 8.49 -1.93 -6.26
CA ALA A 98 7.22 -1.94 -6.98
C ALA A 98 6.30 -3.08 -6.50
N GLU A 99 6.83 -4.29 -6.35
CA GLU A 99 6.07 -5.44 -5.87
C GLU A 99 5.59 -5.25 -4.42
N ASP A 100 6.45 -4.78 -3.52
CA ASP A 100 6.11 -4.54 -2.12
C ASP A 100 5.07 -3.42 -1.99
N SER A 101 5.17 -2.36 -2.80
CA SER A 101 4.15 -1.31 -2.86
C SER A 101 2.79 -1.86 -3.31
N LEU A 102 2.78 -2.74 -4.33
CA LEU A 102 1.57 -3.44 -4.76
C LEU A 102 0.99 -4.34 -3.67
N ARG A 103 1.84 -5.09 -2.95
CA ARG A 103 1.41 -5.93 -1.82
C ARG A 103 0.71 -5.08 -0.76
N LEU A 104 1.31 -3.96 -0.38
CA LEU A 104 0.75 -3.01 0.57
C LEU A 104 -0.61 -2.51 0.10
N VAL A 105 -0.73 -1.83 -1.06
CA VAL A 105 -2.01 -1.22 -1.47
C VAL A 105 -3.12 -2.26 -1.72
N ARG A 106 -2.76 -3.47 -2.15
CA ARG A 106 -3.72 -4.58 -2.31
C ARG A 106 -4.26 -5.07 -0.99
N ALA A 107 -3.36 -5.30 -0.02
CA ALA A 107 -3.74 -5.62 1.34
C ALA A 107 -4.57 -4.49 1.94
N LEU A 108 -4.10 -3.23 1.79
CA LEU A 108 -4.71 -2.07 2.44
C LEU A 108 -6.05 -1.64 1.86
N GLY A 109 -6.35 -2.05 0.63
CA GLY A 109 -7.57 -1.60 -0.01
C GLY A 109 -7.45 -0.25 -0.71
N TYR A 110 -6.25 0.31 -0.89
CA TYR A 110 -6.07 1.61 -1.51
C TYR A 110 -6.08 1.50 -3.04
N ASP A 111 -7.00 2.24 -3.67
CA ASP A 111 -7.00 2.42 -5.13
C ASP A 111 -6.10 3.57 -5.59
N MET A 112 -5.77 4.47 -4.68
CA MET A 112 -4.76 5.51 -4.83
C MET A 112 -4.01 5.63 -3.52
N ASN A 113 -2.68 5.66 -3.59
CA ASN A 113 -1.81 5.84 -2.42
C ASN A 113 -0.44 6.32 -2.89
N THR A 114 0.31 6.96 -2.00
CA THR A 114 1.77 6.95 -2.09
C THR A 114 2.40 6.03 -1.05
N VAL A 115 3.47 5.36 -1.44
CA VAL A 115 4.29 4.53 -0.56
C VAL A 115 5.71 5.09 -0.57
N GLU A 116 6.27 5.34 0.61
CA GLU A 116 7.61 5.88 0.80
C GLU A 116 8.55 4.81 1.35
N TRP A 117 9.73 4.75 0.74
CA TRP A 117 10.78 3.78 1.04
C TRP A 117 12.08 4.50 1.37
N ALA A 118 12.58 4.30 2.59
CA ALA A 118 13.94 4.61 2.97
C ALA A 118 14.84 3.40 2.67
N ILE A 119 15.91 3.59 1.92
CA ILE A 119 16.85 2.52 1.58
C ILE A 119 18.08 2.67 2.47
N ARG A 120 18.39 1.61 3.22
CA ARG A 120 19.60 1.49 4.06
C ARG A 120 20.31 0.18 3.75
N GLY A 121 21.55 0.23 3.29
CA GLY A 121 22.34 -0.95 2.93
C GLY A 121 21.67 -1.81 1.84
N GLY A 122 20.98 -1.18 0.89
CA GLY A 122 20.24 -1.87 -0.18
C GLY A 122 18.90 -2.50 0.25
N ILE A 123 18.49 -2.31 1.51
CA ILE A 123 17.21 -2.81 2.04
C ILE A 123 16.19 -1.65 2.03
N PRO A 124 15.04 -1.77 1.33
CA PRO A 124 13.96 -0.80 1.38
C PRO A 124 13.08 -1.02 2.61
N TYR A 125 13.00 0.00 3.47
CA TYR A 125 12.12 0.09 4.65
C TYR A 125 10.92 0.96 4.30
N ALA A 126 9.70 0.45 4.51
CA ALA A 126 8.48 1.25 4.30
C ALA A 126 8.32 2.24 5.46
N ILE A 127 8.33 3.55 5.17
CA ILE A 127 8.29 4.61 6.20
C ILE A 127 6.92 5.26 6.31
N ASP A 128 6.26 5.44 5.17
CA ASP A 128 4.89 5.91 5.06
C ASP A 128 4.20 5.17 3.91
N PHE A 129 3.05 4.57 4.19
CA PHE A 129 2.28 3.83 3.19
C PHE A 129 0.78 4.01 3.40
N MET A 130 0.38 5.06 4.12
CA MET A 130 -1.01 5.36 4.46
C MET A 130 -1.38 6.78 4.01
N ASN A 131 -1.00 7.14 2.78
CA ASN A 131 -1.26 8.44 2.19
C ASN A 131 -2.16 8.33 0.94
N PRO A 132 -3.48 8.15 1.11
CA PRO A 132 -4.42 7.96 0.00
C PRO A 132 -4.82 9.26 -0.72
N ALA A 133 -4.37 10.42 -0.22
CA ALA A 133 -4.58 11.74 -0.81
C ALA A 133 -3.26 12.53 -0.89
N PRO A 134 -2.25 12.00 -1.61
CA PRO A 134 -0.95 12.64 -1.71
C PRO A 134 -1.03 13.96 -2.46
N ASP A 135 -0.04 14.83 -2.18
CA ASP A 135 0.22 15.98 -3.03
C ASP A 135 0.65 15.52 -4.43
N MET A 136 -0.16 15.87 -5.43
CA MET A 136 0.06 15.62 -6.85
C MET A 136 0.01 16.92 -7.66
N ASP A 137 0.36 18.05 -7.05
CA ASP A 137 0.47 19.31 -7.76
C ASP A 137 1.62 19.29 -8.79
N ILE A 138 1.45 19.99 -9.91
CA ILE A 138 2.45 20.07 -10.98
C ILE A 138 3.76 20.70 -10.51
N ASN A 139 3.70 21.65 -9.58
CA ASN A 139 4.88 22.32 -9.02
C ASN A 139 5.67 21.40 -8.08
N SER A 140 5.01 20.37 -7.53
CA SER A 140 5.65 19.34 -6.73
C SER A 140 6.20 18.21 -7.61
N LEU A 141 5.33 17.56 -8.39
CA LEU A 141 5.67 16.36 -9.15
C LEU A 141 6.57 16.62 -10.36
N THR A 142 6.76 17.87 -10.78
CA THR A 142 7.27 18.24 -12.11
C THR A 142 6.28 17.87 -13.24
N PRO A 143 6.35 18.54 -14.41
CA PRO A 143 5.48 18.24 -15.53
C PRO A 143 5.50 16.75 -15.95
N HIS A 144 6.68 16.13 -15.92
CA HIS A 144 6.85 14.74 -16.35
C HIS A 144 6.03 13.74 -15.51
N TYR A 145 6.16 13.77 -14.19
CA TYR A 145 5.40 12.85 -13.33
C TYR A 145 3.94 13.29 -13.14
N PHE A 146 3.65 14.59 -13.24
CA PHE A 146 2.28 15.11 -13.21
C PHE A 146 1.44 14.57 -14.38
N GLU A 147 1.96 14.65 -15.61
CA GLU A 147 1.28 14.12 -16.80
C GLU A 147 1.01 12.62 -16.68
N TRP A 148 1.98 11.85 -16.17
CA TRP A 148 1.79 10.44 -15.88
C TRP A 148 0.66 10.21 -14.87
N ALA A 149 0.70 10.91 -13.73
CA ALA A 149 -0.28 10.73 -12.65
C ALA A 149 -1.70 11.05 -13.12
N VAL A 150 -1.90 12.18 -13.81
CA VAL A 150 -3.22 12.60 -14.33
C VAL A 150 -3.75 11.59 -15.33
N LYS A 151 -2.93 11.18 -16.31
CA LYS A 151 -3.35 10.23 -17.35
C LYS A 151 -3.77 8.90 -16.73
N HIS A 152 -2.92 8.31 -15.89
CA HIS A 152 -3.14 6.99 -15.33
C HIS A 152 -4.31 6.97 -14.33
N MET A 153 -4.52 8.07 -13.59
CA MET A 153 -5.67 8.21 -12.72
C MET A 153 -6.98 8.35 -13.51
N ALA A 154 -6.98 9.11 -14.61
CA ALA A 154 -8.12 9.22 -15.51
C ALA A 154 -8.46 7.86 -16.15
N ASP A 155 -7.46 7.13 -16.65
CA ASP A 155 -7.62 5.79 -17.21
C ASP A 155 -8.22 4.82 -16.18
N MET A 156 -7.73 4.88 -14.94
CA MET A 156 -8.29 4.11 -13.83
C MET A 156 -9.77 4.45 -13.59
N ALA A 157 -10.12 5.73 -13.50
CA ALA A 157 -11.49 6.18 -13.26
C ALA A 157 -12.43 5.75 -14.40
N ILE A 158 -12.01 5.91 -15.65
CA ILE A 158 -12.76 5.46 -16.84
C ILE A 158 -12.96 3.95 -16.81
N ARG A 159 -11.91 3.18 -16.48
CA ARG A 159 -12.00 1.72 -16.38
C ARG A 159 -12.99 1.30 -15.30
N LEU A 160 -12.97 1.94 -14.13
CA LEU A 160 -13.92 1.65 -13.04
C LEU A 160 -15.36 2.07 -13.40
N ALA A 161 -15.56 3.15 -14.15
CA ALA A 161 -16.88 3.55 -14.62
C ALA A 161 -17.45 2.57 -15.65
N LYS A 162 -16.63 2.07 -16.58
CA LYS A 162 -17.04 1.09 -17.60
C LYS A 162 -17.18 -0.34 -17.04
N HIS A 163 -16.36 -0.67 -16.05
CA HIS A 163 -16.27 -1.98 -15.43
C HIS A 163 -16.25 -1.84 -13.91
N PRO A 164 -17.39 -1.51 -13.28
CA PRO A 164 -17.47 -1.29 -11.85
C PRO A 164 -17.10 -2.57 -11.11
N ARG A 165 -16.32 -2.42 -10.04
CA ARG A 165 -16.05 -3.53 -9.13
C ARG A 165 -17.31 -3.81 -8.32
N PRO A 166 -17.57 -5.08 -7.96
CA PRO A 166 -18.64 -5.40 -7.03
C PRO A 166 -18.48 -4.60 -5.74
N GLN A 167 -19.61 -4.17 -5.16
CA GLN A 167 -19.62 -3.59 -3.83
C GLN A 167 -18.96 -4.59 -2.87
N ARG A 168 -17.96 -4.12 -2.11
CA ARG A 168 -17.30 -4.97 -1.12
C ARG A 168 -18.24 -5.17 0.05
N ALA A 169 -18.45 -6.42 0.43
CA ALA A 169 -19.15 -6.77 1.67
C ALA A 169 -18.28 -6.47 2.90
N GLU A 170 -16.97 -6.63 2.77
CA GLU A 170 -15.97 -6.50 3.85
C GLU A 170 -14.70 -5.80 3.33
N LEU A 171 -13.89 -5.28 4.24
CA LEU A 171 -12.65 -4.59 3.89
C LEU A 171 -11.59 -5.60 3.45
N SER A 172 -10.61 -5.17 2.65
CA SER A 172 -9.58 -6.09 2.11
C SER A 172 -8.74 -6.75 3.23
N TRP A 173 -8.67 -6.08 4.37
CA TRP A 173 -7.87 -6.41 5.54
C TRP A 173 -8.31 -7.64 6.31
N ASP A 174 -9.61 -7.94 6.26
CA ASP A 174 -10.18 -9.07 7.00
C ASP A 174 -9.51 -10.38 6.57
N ARG A 175 -9.12 -10.49 5.29
CA ARG A 175 -8.38 -11.63 4.75
C ARG A 175 -6.94 -11.74 5.27
N LEU A 176 -6.29 -10.61 5.57
CA LEU A 176 -4.95 -10.58 6.14
C LEU A 176 -5.00 -11.10 7.58
N LEU A 177 -5.98 -10.66 8.35
CA LEU A 177 -6.18 -11.09 9.74
C LEU A 177 -6.66 -12.55 9.83
N ALA A 178 -7.39 -13.04 8.82
CA ALA A 178 -7.88 -14.42 8.75
C ALA A 178 -6.82 -15.45 8.28
N GLY A 179 -5.55 -15.09 8.14
CA GLY A 179 -4.48 -16.05 7.84
C GLY A 179 -4.34 -16.44 6.36
N GLY A 180 -4.83 -15.64 5.41
CA GLY A 180 -4.32 -15.64 4.03
C GLY A 180 -4.65 -16.82 3.12
N ASN A 181 -5.59 -17.71 3.44
CA ASN A 181 -6.06 -18.75 2.51
C ASN A 181 -7.46 -18.42 1.94
N ALA A 182 -7.56 -17.33 1.18
CA ALA A 182 -8.75 -17.10 0.35
C ALA A 182 -8.40 -17.41 -1.11
N ALA A 183 -8.94 -18.51 -1.63
CA ALA A 183 -8.81 -18.90 -3.03
C ALA A 183 -9.22 -17.76 -3.98
N PRO A 184 -8.58 -17.63 -5.15
CA PRO A 184 -8.92 -16.58 -6.11
C PRO A 184 -10.38 -16.70 -6.53
N VAL A 185 -11.09 -15.57 -6.43
CA VAL A 185 -12.49 -15.47 -6.83
C VAL A 185 -12.59 -15.60 -8.36
N GLY A 186 -13.10 -16.74 -8.82
CA GLY A 186 -13.89 -16.83 -10.05
C GLY A 186 -13.18 -17.33 -11.31
N GLN A 187 -13.05 -18.65 -11.47
CA GLN A 187 -13.51 -19.26 -12.73
C GLN A 187 -14.90 -19.82 -12.49
N ALA A 188 -15.91 -19.16 -13.05
CA ALA A 188 -17.27 -19.68 -13.07
C ALA A 188 -17.29 -20.99 -13.87
N GLY A 189 -17.19 -22.11 -13.17
CA GLY A 189 -17.40 -23.43 -13.73
C GLY A 189 -18.82 -23.52 -14.27
N ARG A 190 -18.96 -23.53 -15.60
CA ARG A 190 -20.19 -23.92 -16.29
C ARG A 190 -20.64 -25.28 -15.74
N ARG A 191 -21.71 -25.29 -14.95
CA ARG A 191 -22.45 -26.52 -14.65
C ARG A 191 -22.97 -27.08 -15.97
N ARG A 192 -22.35 -28.16 -16.47
CA ARG A 192 -22.92 -29.00 -17.53
C ARG A 192 -24.22 -29.62 -16.99
N SER A 193 -25.35 -29.22 -17.55
CA SER A 193 -26.63 -29.89 -17.35
C SER A 193 -26.64 -31.23 -18.10
N GLY A 194 -26.24 -32.29 -17.42
CA GLY A 194 -26.44 -33.66 -17.91
C GLY A 194 -27.90 -34.07 -17.77
N ARG A 195 -28.67 -34.03 -18.86
CA ARG A 195 -29.96 -34.72 -18.97
C ARG A 195 -29.71 -36.23 -18.98
N GLY A 196 -29.78 -36.87 -17.80
CA GLY A 196 -29.90 -38.31 -17.67
C GLY A 196 -31.31 -38.75 -18.07
N ARG A 197 -31.44 -39.38 -19.23
CA ARG A 197 -32.69 -40.00 -19.70
C ARG A 197 -32.61 -41.49 -19.36
N THR A 198 -33.12 -41.90 -18.21
CA THR A 198 -33.37 -43.31 -17.88
C THR A 198 -34.80 -43.64 -18.31
N ARG A 199 -34.93 -44.50 -19.33
CA ARG A 199 -36.21 -45.06 -19.79
C ARG A 199 -36.35 -46.44 -19.13
N SER A 200 -37.25 -46.59 -18.16
CA SER A 200 -37.65 -47.91 -17.65
C SER A 200 -38.91 -48.40 -18.36
N SER A 201 -38.90 -49.70 -18.61
CA SER A 201 -39.87 -50.54 -19.31
C SER A 201 -41.26 -50.62 -18.68
N ARG A 202 -42.27 -50.78 -19.56
CA ARG A 202 -43.54 -51.54 -19.45
C ARG A 202 -44.07 -51.60 -20.90
N GLY A 203 -44.26 -52.72 -21.60
CA GLY A 203 -44.70 -54.04 -21.18
C GLY A 203 -46.22 -54.10 -21.29
N THR A 204 -46.76 -54.35 -22.49
CA THR A 204 -48.15 -54.80 -22.67
C THR A 204 -48.26 -55.72 -23.90
N ALA A 205 -48.93 -56.84 -23.65
CA ALA A 205 -49.22 -57.95 -24.53
C ALA A 205 -50.07 -57.57 -25.74
N GLY A 206 -49.92 -58.30 -26.84
CA GLY A 206 -50.74 -58.17 -28.03
C GLY A 206 -52.08 -58.90 -27.96
N GLN A 207 -52.86 -58.74 -29.02
CA GLN A 207 -53.81 -59.72 -29.53
C GLN A 207 -54.24 -59.33 -30.97
N ALA A 208 -54.21 -60.35 -31.83
CA ALA A 208 -54.90 -60.58 -33.12
C ALA A 208 -55.16 -59.40 -34.09
#